data_AF-A0A261WLC6-F1
#
_entry.id   AF-A0A261WLC6-F1
#
_cell.length_a   1.000
_cell.length_b   1.000
_cell.length_c   1.000
_cell.angle_alpha   90.00
_cell.angle_beta   90.00
_cell.angle_gamma   90.00
#
_symmetry.space_group_name_H-M   'P 1'
#
loop_
_entity.id
_entity.type
_entity.pdbx_description
1 polymer ?
#
loop_
_entity_poly.entity_id
_entity_poly.type
_entity_poly.pdbx_seq_one_letter_code
_entity_poly.pdbx_strand_id
1 'polypeptide(L)' 'MKRYMLDTNTVSHLVKSHPAVSRRVIEVPMTALCMSAITGGELMFGLAKVPDAKRLQQAVMEL' A
#
# COMPACT_ATOMS: atom_id res chain seq x y z
N MET A 1 -8.81 -3.42 -20.86
CA MET A 1 -8.12 -4.09 -19.72
C MET A 1 -8.71 -3.56 -18.42
N LYS A 2 -8.89 -4.41 -17.41
CA LYS A 2 -9.45 -4.02 -16.10
C LYS A 2 -8.33 -3.40 -15.25
N ARG A 3 -8.59 -2.22 -14.67
CA ARG A 3 -7.71 -1.58 -13.68
C ARG A 3 -8.33 -1.70 -12.30
N TYR A 4 -7.51 -1.76 -11.26
CA TYR A 4 -7.91 -1.88 -9.87
C TYR A 4 -7.30 -0.72 -9.08
N MET A 5 -8.15 -0.02 -8.33
CA MET A 5 -7.70 1.00 -7.40
C MET A 5 -7.63 0.38 -6.00
N LEU A 6 -6.48 0.49 -5.35
CA LEU A 6 -6.30 0.04 -3.97
C LEU A 6 -6.90 1.06 -3.01
N ASP A 7 -7.67 0.57 -2.04
CA ASP A 7 -8.15 1.39 -0.93
C ASP A 7 -7.11 1.45 0.20
N THR A 8 -7.33 2.34 1.16
CA THR A 8 -6.41 2.55 2.29
C THR A 8 -6.22 1.29 3.13
N ASN A 9 -7.24 0.45 3.27
CA ASN A 9 -7.13 -0.81 4.01
C ASN A 9 -6.28 -1.84 3.26
N THR A 10 -6.47 -2.00 1.95
CA THR A 10 -5.68 -2.92 1.13
C THR A 10 -4.20 -2.52 1.14
N VAL A 11 -3.90 -1.22 0.99
CA VAL A 11 -2.53 -0.73 1.11
C VAL A 11 -1.98 -0.98 2.52
N SER A 12 -2.76 -0.70 3.58
CA SER A 12 -2.35 -0.98 4.96
C SER A 12 -2.06 -2.47 5.21
N HIS A 13 -2.88 -3.35 4.64
CA HIS A 13 -2.69 -4.80 4.70
C HIS A 13 -1.48 -5.26 3.89
N LEU A 14 -1.24 -4.65 2.72
CA LEU A 14 -0.07 -4.93 1.90
C LEU A 14 1.22 -4.56 2.63
N VAL A 15 1.28 -3.37 3.24
CA VAL A 15 2.48 -2.95 3.99
C VAL A 15 2.69 -3.82 5.24
N LYS A 16 1.61 -4.31 5.87
CA LYS A 16 1.68 -5.30 6.95
C LYS A 16 1.95 -6.74 6.47
N SER A 17 2.24 -6.94 5.17
CA SER A 17 2.51 -8.25 4.55
C SER A 17 1.38 -9.27 4.74
N HIS A 18 0.12 -8.82 4.69
CA HIS A 18 -1.03 -9.73 4.80
C HIS A 18 -1.02 -10.72 3.62
N PRO A 19 -1.02 -12.04 3.87
CA PRO A 19 -0.68 -13.04 2.85
C PRO A 19 -1.65 -13.06 1.67
N ALA A 20 -2.96 -12.93 1.93
CA ALA A 20 -3.97 -12.92 0.87
C ALA A 20 -3.87 -11.68 -0.03
N VAL A 21 -3.57 -10.52 0.56
CA VAL A 21 -3.47 -9.25 -0.17
C VAL A 21 -2.18 -9.23 -0.99
N SER A 22 -1.06 -9.61 -0.35
CA SER A 22 0.25 -9.67 -1.00
C SER A 22 0.23 -10.60 -2.21
N ARG A 23 -0.34 -11.80 -2.07
CA ARG A 23 -0.51 -12.74 -3.19
C ARG A 23 -1.31 -12.12 -4.32
N ARG A 24 -2.44 -11.47 -4.01
CA ARG A 24 -3.30 -10.89 -5.02
C ARG A 24 -2.64 -9.73 -5.77
N VAL A 25 -1.88 -8.90 -5.06
CA VAL A 25 -1.14 -7.77 -5.65
C VAL A 25 -0.05 -8.29 -6.60
N ILE A 26 0.66 -9.35 -6.23
CA ILE A 26 1.70 -9.97 -7.07
C ILE A 26 1.11 -10.63 -8.33
N GLU A 27 -0.09 -11.19 -8.25
CA GLU A 27 -0.78 -11.83 -9.39
C GLU A 27 -1.30 -10.82 -10.43
N VAL A 28 -1.40 -9.53 -10.08
CA VAL A 28 -1.93 -8.49 -10.97
C VAL A 28 -0.77 -7.67 -11.54
N PRO A 29 -0.75 -7.36 -12.85
CA PRO A 29 0.27 -6.48 -13.42
C PRO A 29 0.29 -5.12 -12.72
N MET A 30 1.48 -4.61 -12.37
CA MET A 30 1.62 -3.31 -11.72
C MET A 30 0.96 -2.17 -12.51
N THR A 31 0.99 -2.23 -13.85
CA THR A 31 0.34 -1.25 -14.73
C THR A 31 -1.19 -1.24 -14.67
N ALA A 32 -1.79 -2.28 -14.07
CA ALA A 32 -3.23 -2.39 -13.83
C ALA A 32 -3.64 -1.99 -12.41
N LEU A 33 -2.68 -1.68 -11.53
CA LEU A 33 -2.91 -1.21 -10.17
C LEU A 33 -2.75 0.32 -10.11
N CYS A 34 -3.58 0.97 -9.31
CA CYS A 34 -3.40 2.37 -8.95
C CYS A 34 -3.79 2.61 -7.49
N MET A 35 -3.34 3.72 -6.94
CA MET A 35 -3.75 4.21 -5.62
C MET A 35 -4.14 5.69 -5.73
N SER A 36 -5.06 6.12 -4.86
CA SER A 36 -5.44 7.52 -4.75
C SER A 36 -4.32 8.32 -4.07
N ALA A 37 -4.10 9.56 -4.52
CA ALA A 37 -3.24 10.51 -3.82
C ALA A 37 -3.73 10.79 -2.38
N ILE A 38 -5.04 10.68 -2.13
CA ILE A 38 -5.61 10.82 -0.78
C ILE A 38 -5.13 9.67 0.12
N THR A 39 -5.23 8.43 -0.36
CA THR A 39 -4.72 7.25 0.36
C THR A 39 -3.21 7.35 0.60
N GLY A 40 -2.44 7.85 -0.37
CA GLY A 40 -1.02 8.13 -0.17
C GLY A 40 -0.78 9.14 0.96
N GLY A 41 -1.55 10.22 1.01
CA GLY A 41 -1.49 11.21 2.09
C GLY A 41 -1.84 10.64 3.47
N GLU A 42 -2.89 9.80 3.56
CA GLU A 42 -3.26 9.11 4.80
C GLU A 42 -2.15 8.18 5.30
N LEU A 43 -1.49 7.47 4.38
CA LEU A 43 -0.41 6.55 4.68
C LEU A 43 0.81 7.31 5.24
N MET A 44 1.20 8.41 4.60
CA MET A 44 2.29 9.27 5.04
C MET A 44 2.00 9.93 6.39
N PHE A 45 0.76 10.36 6.61
CA PHE A 45 0.32 10.91 7.89
C PHE A 45 0.34 9.84 9.00
N GLY A 46 -0.13 8.63 8.70
CA GLY A 46 -0.08 7.49 9.63
C GLY A 46 1.35 7.12 10.01
N LEU A 47 2.28 7.14 9.05
CA LEU A 47 3.70 6.93 9.27
C LEU A 47 4.33 7.98 10.18
N ALA A 48 4.01 9.26 9.96
CA ALA A 48 4.52 10.34 10.77
C ALA A 48 4.11 10.22 12.26
N LYS A 49 2.99 9.55 12.55
CA LYS A 49 2.53 9.26 13.92
C LYS A 49 3.28 8.12 14.60
N VAL A 50 3.95 7.23 13.86
CA VAL A 50 4.66 6.07 14.41
C VAL A 50 6.11 6.06 13.90
N PRO A 51 6.96 6.96 14.41
CA PRO A 51 8.32 7.17 13.89
C PRO A 51 9.23 5.94 14.03
N ASP A 52 8.96 5.03 14.96
CA ASP A 52 9.75 3.81 15.17
C ASP A 52 9.44 2.68 14.18
N ALA A 53 8.43 2.83 13.33
CA ALA A 53 8.03 1.83 12.34
C ALA A 53 8.91 1.88 11.07
N LYS A 54 10.22 1.70 11.22
CA LYS A 54 11.23 1.76 10.13
C LYS A 54 10.87 0.87 8.92
N ARG A 55 10.33 -0.32 9.20
CA ARG A 55 9.91 -1.29 8.16
C ARG A 55 8.70 -0.82 7.36
N LEU A 56 7.77 -0.12 8.02
CA LEU A 56 6.58 0.47 7.41
C LEU A 56 6.99 1.68 6.54
N GLN A 57 7.93 2.51 7.02
CA GLN A 57 8.46 3.65 6.25
C GLN A 57 9.13 3.21 4.94
N GLN A 58 9.98 2.18 4.98
CA GLN A 58 10.66 1.67 3.78
C GLN A 58 9.65 1.17 2.73
N ALA A 59 8.68 0.37 3.15
CA ALA A 59 7.68 -0.19 2.24
C ALA A 59 6.74 0.86 1.64
N VAL A 60 6.51 1.99 2.31
CA VAL A 60 5.71 3.10 1.75
C VAL A 60 6.52 3.95 0.77
N MET A 61 7.84 4.11 0.99
CA MET A 61 8.71 4.84 0.06
C MET A 61 8.93 4.10 -1.27
N GLU A 62 8.60 2.81 -1.33
CA GLU A 62 8.69 1.96 -2.54
C GLU A 62 7.39 1.90 -3.36
N LEU A 63 6.27 2.42 -2.83
CA LEU A 63 4.96 2.49 -3.50
C LEU A 63 4.87 3.69 -4.46
#